data_AF-A0A9D1SLB5-F1
#
_entry.id   AF-A0A9D1SLB5-F1
#
_cell.length_a   1.000
_cell.length_b   1.000
_cell.length_c   1.000
_cell.angle_alpha   90.00
_cell.angle_beta   90.00
_cell.angle_gamma   90.00
#
_symmetry.space_group_name_H-M   'P 1'
#
loop_
_entity.id
_entity.type
_entity.pdbx_description
1 polymer ?
#
loop_
_entity_poly.entity_id
_entity_poly.type
_entity_poly.pdbx_seq_one_letter_code
_entity_poly.pdbx_strand_id
1 'polypeptide(L)'
;MLANEYGFTDFKPLSYGSSLSVIDLQAGTITIAESVKKIISIENRANYLEYIAKMKKNDELVLYHAGHYSPSKKKFFVAVNSSMPKDCNWYHWGDIDLGGFSMLGRLRREINPHIFPYRMSKEELIRYDQYCGKITESYADKLRRIKGKPEIIDCASCIQYMIDKKIRLEQESMLLM
;
A
#
# COMPACT_ATOMS: atom_id res chain seq x y z
N MET A 1 1.27 9.95 -16.68
CA MET A 1 2.07 9.93 -17.93
C MET A 1 3.49 9.50 -17.61
N LEU A 2 4.14 8.78 -18.51
CA LEU A 2 5.60 8.59 -18.52
C LEU A 2 6.14 9.23 -19.80
N ALA A 3 7.17 10.07 -19.70
CA ALA A 3 7.84 10.67 -20.85
C ALA A 3 9.33 10.35 -20.84
N ASN A 4 9.91 10.03 -21.99
CA ASN A 4 11.34 9.78 -22.20
C ASN A 4 11.78 10.33 -23.57
N GLU A 5 13.03 10.07 -23.97
CA GLU A 5 13.57 10.52 -25.26
C GLU A 5 12.82 9.99 -26.49
N TYR A 6 12.07 8.89 -26.35
CA TYR A 6 11.29 8.26 -27.41
C TYR A 6 9.83 8.74 -27.48
N GLY A 7 9.41 9.63 -26.57
CA GLY A 7 8.06 10.21 -26.55
C GLY A 7 7.37 10.08 -25.20
N PHE A 8 6.05 10.02 -25.20
CA PHE A 8 5.25 9.90 -23.98
C PHE A 8 4.18 8.82 -24.09
N THR A 9 3.87 8.20 -22.95
CA THR A 9 2.77 7.26 -22.77
C THR A 9 1.79 7.84 -21.75
N ASP A 10 0.55 8.05 -22.17
CA ASP A 10 -0.55 8.39 -21.27
C ASP A 10 -1.28 7.13 -20.81
N PHE A 11 -1.30 6.93 -19.49
CA PHE A 11 -1.97 5.81 -18.85
C PHE A 11 -3.43 6.13 -18.47
N LYS A 12 -3.86 7.40 -18.60
CA LYS A 12 -5.21 7.84 -18.22
C LYS A 12 -6.34 7.08 -18.95
N PRO A 13 -6.24 6.72 -20.25
CA PRO A 13 -7.32 5.99 -20.93
C PRO A 13 -7.51 4.54 -20.46
N LEU A 14 -6.58 3.99 -19.67
CA LEU A 14 -6.59 2.58 -19.27
C LEU A 14 -7.41 2.35 -18.00
N SER A 15 -8.61 1.78 -18.17
CA SER A 15 -9.56 1.54 -17.07
C SER A 15 -9.16 0.39 -16.14
N TYR A 16 -8.36 -0.57 -16.62
CA TYR A 16 -7.96 -1.76 -15.87
C TYR A 16 -6.45 -1.81 -15.56
N GLY A 17 -5.79 -0.65 -15.65
CA GLY A 17 -4.38 -0.49 -15.32
C GLY A 17 -3.42 -0.89 -16.44
N SER A 18 -2.12 -0.81 -16.13
CA SER A 18 -1.00 -1.21 -16.97
C SER A 18 0.17 -1.63 -16.08
N SER A 19 1.10 -2.39 -16.64
CA SER A 19 2.43 -2.55 -16.07
C SER A 19 3.39 -1.51 -16.64
N LEU A 20 4.42 -1.16 -15.86
CA LEU A 20 5.54 -0.36 -16.33
C LEU A 20 6.84 -1.10 -16.04
N SER A 21 7.71 -1.19 -17.06
CA SER A 21 9.07 -1.72 -16.88
C SER A 21 9.89 -0.80 -15.99
N VAL A 22 10.74 -1.40 -15.15
CA VAL A 22 11.74 -0.65 -14.38
C VAL A 22 12.70 0.11 -15.29
N ILE A 23 13.00 -0.43 -16.49
CA ILE A 23 13.92 0.20 -17.43
C ILE A 23 13.31 1.48 -17.98
N ASP A 24 12.06 1.44 -18.42
CA ASP A 24 11.33 2.61 -18.94
C ASP A 24 11.16 3.69 -17.87
N LEU A 25 10.90 3.26 -16.63
CA LEU A 25 10.85 4.16 -15.49
C LEU A 25 12.18 4.88 -15.22
N GLN A 26 13.31 4.18 -15.38
CA GLN A 26 14.63 4.78 -15.16
C GLN A 26 15.03 5.72 -16.29
N ALA A 27 14.56 5.44 -17.51
CA ALA A 27 14.82 6.26 -18.69
C ALA A 27 13.83 7.44 -18.84
N GLY A 28 12.81 7.53 -17.99
CA GLY A 28 11.73 8.50 -18.14
C GLY A 28 11.35 9.24 -16.87
N THR A 29 10.48 10.23 -17.04
CA THR A 29 9.91 11.04 -15.97
C THR A 29 8.42 10.74 -15.83
N ILE A 30 7.99 10.44 -14.60
CA ILE A 30 6.58 10.30 -14.28
C ILE A 30 5.96 11.69 -14.09
N THR A 31 4.75 11.87 -14.59
CA THR A 31 3.89 13.00 -14.24
C THR A 31 2.53 12.47 -13.81
N ILE A 32 2.04 12.91 -12.65
CA ILE A 32 0.71 12.60 -12.13
C ILE A 32 -0.16 13.83 -12.38
N ALA A 33 -1.40 13.61 -12.86
CA ALA A 33 -2.30 14.72 -13.17
C ALA A 33 -2.74 15.44 -11.87
N GLU A 34 -2.86 16.77 -11.91
CA GLU A 34 -3.33 17.62 -10.79
C GLU A 34 -4.73 17.27 -10.26
N SER A 35 -5.52 16.58 -11.09
CA SER A 35 -6.84 16.06 -10.72
C SER A 35 -6.77 14.85 -9.78
N VAL A 36 -5.62 14.19 -9.66
CA VAL A 36 -5.43 13.08 -8.70
C VAL A 36 -5.39 13.65 -7.29
N LYS A 37 -6.34 13.22 -6.46
CA LYS A 37 -6.44 13.60 -5.05
C LYS A 37 -6.06 12.47 -4.10
N LYS A 38 -5.94 11.25 -4.61
CA LYS A 38 -5.56 10.10 -3.80
C LYS A 38 -4.68 9.12 -4.57
N ILE A 39 -3.59 8.70 -3.94
CA ILE A 39 -2.76 7.56 -4.34
C ILE A 39 -3.05 6.43 -3.37
N ILE A 40 -3.26 5.21 -3.87
CA ILE A 40 -3.38 4.01 -3.04
C ILE A 40 -2.42 2.92 -3.54
N SER A 41 -1.50 2.48 -2.68
CA SER A 41 -0.62 1.35 -2.95
C SER A 41 -1.16 0.07 -2.31
N ILE A 42 -1.45 -0.94 -3.13
CA ILE A 42 -2.03 -2.22 -2.74
C ILE A 42 -0.99 -3.32 -2.93
N GLU A 43 -0.77 -4.11 -1.88
CA GLU A 43 0.23 -5.17 -1.90
C GLU A 43 -0.23 -6.40 -2.69
N ASN A 44 -1.50 -6.80 -2.49
CA ASN A 44 -2.06 -8.04 -3.03
C ASN A 44 -2.69 -7.85 -4.42
N ARG A 45 -2.48 -8.81 -5.33
CA ARG A 45 -2.96 -8.71 -6.72
C ARG A 45 -4.48 -8.88 -6.83
N ALA A 46 -5.08 -9.80 -6.08
CA ALA A 46 -6.52 -10.03 -6.11
C ALA A 46 -7.28 -8.79 -5.60
N ASN A 47 -6.82 -8.23 -4.47
CA ASN A 47 -7.36 -6.99 -3.91
C ASN A 47 -7.18 -5.81 -4.84
N TYR A 48 -6.04 -5.71 -5.53
CA TYR A 48 -5.82 -4.68 -6.55
C TYR A 48 -6.86 -4.77 -7.67
N LEU A 49 -7.04 -5.96 -8.24
CA LEU A 49 -7.99 -6.18 -9.34
C LEU A 49 -9.44 -5.90 -8.91
N GLU A 50 -9.83 -6.33 -7.72
CA GLU A 50 -11.15 -6.03 -7.16
C GLU A 50 -11.34 -4.52 -6.95
N TYR A 51 -10.32 -3.84 -6.39
CA TYR A 51 -10.38 -2.41 -6.11
C TYR A 51 -10.55 -1.60 -7.38
N ILE A 52 -9.76 -1.87 -8.42
CA ILE A 52 -9.88 -1.16 -9.70
C ILE A 52 -11.23 -1.42 -10.38
N ALA A 53 -11.80 -2.62 -10.22
CA ALA A 53 -13.05 -2.99 -10.85
C ALA A 53 -14.29 -2.39 -10.16
N LYS A 54 -14.28 -2.27 -8.81
CA LYS A 54 -15.49 -1.96 -8.04
C LYS A 54 -15.42 -0.67 -7.22
N MET A 55 -14.23 -0.22 -6.82
CA MET A 55 -14.07 0.84 -5.82
C MET A 55 -13.34 2.08 -6.32
N LYS A 56 -12.48 1.94 -7.34
CA LYS A 56 -11.64 3.03 -7.84
C LYS A 56 -12.47 4.22 -8.32
N LYS A 57 -12.05 5.41 -7.89
CA LYS A 57 -12.60 6.69 -8.36
C LYS A 57 -11.73 7.34 -9.45
N ASN A 58 -12.28 8.34 -10.12
CA ASN A 58 -11.61 9.03 -11.23
C ASN A 58 -10.39 9.86 -10.78
N ASP A 59 -10.40 10.34 -9.54
CA ASP A 59 -9.33 11.12 -8.90
C ASP A 59 -8.30 10.25 -8.16
N GLU A 60 -8.29 8.94 -8.42
CA GLU A 60 -7.40 7.98 -7.77
C GLU A 60 -6.33 7.42 -8.72
N LEU A 61 -5.08 7.38 -8.24
CA LEU A 61 -4.01 6.56 -8.79
C LEU A 61 -3.82 5.31 -7.92
N VAL A 62 -4.04 4.13 -8.50
CA VAL A 62 -3.92 2.84 -7.79
C VAL A 62 -2.64 2.14 -8.24
N LEU A 63 -1.79 1.76 -7.30
CA LEU A 63 -0.48 1.15 -7.53
C LEU A 63 -0.46 -0.26 -6.95
N TYR A 64 -0.08 -1.25 -7.76
CA TYR A 64 0.22 -2.60 -7.29
C TYR A 64 1.73 -2.80 -7.19
N HIS A 65 2.23 -3.38 -6.09
CA HIS A 65 3.68 -3.53 -5.89
C HIS A 65 4.19 -4.91 -5.45
N ALA A 66 3.31 -5.90 -5.21
CA ALA A 66 3.69 -7.30 -4.95
C ALA A 66 4.71 -7.45 -3.80
N GLY A 67 4.34 -7.06 -2.59
CA GLY A 67 5.17 -7.19 -1.40
C GLY A 67 6.31 -6.17 -1.28
N HIS A 68 7.35 -6.58 -0.54
CA HIS A 68 8.53 -5.76 -0.29
C HIS A 68 9.21 -5.31 -1.58
N TYR A 69 9.57 -4.02 -1.64
CA TYR A 69 10.17 -3.46 -2.84
C TYR A 69 11.69 -3.61 -2.91
N SER A 70 12.19 -3.91 -4.11
CA SER A 70 13.62 -3.89 -4.46
C SER A 70 14.14 -2.45 -4.60
N PRO A 71 15.47 -2.22 -4.66
CA PRO A 71 16.02 -0.88 -4.92
C PRO A 71 15.45 -0.22 -6.18
N SER A 72 15.17 -1.01 -7.22
CA SER A 72 14.53 -0.52 -8.45
C SER A 72 13.10 -0.04 -8.23
N LYS A 73 12.28 -0.83 -7.51
CA LYS A 73 10.92 -0.42 -7.14
C LYS A 73 10.93 0.76 -6.15
N LYS A 74 11.99 0.95 -5.35
CA LYS A 74 12.16 2.16 -4.53
C LYS A 74 12.21 3.42 -5.39
N LYS A 75 12.95 3.40 -6.50
CA LYS A 75 13.02 4.54 -7.44
C LYS A 75 11.63 4.91 -7.98
N PHE A 76 10.77 3.91 -8.22
CA PHE A 76 9.38 4.14 -8.63
C PHE A 76 8.61 4.93 -7.57
N PHE A 77 8.64 4.47 -6.31
CA PHE A 77 7.94 5.16 -5.24
C PHE A 77 8.46 6.57 -4.98
N VAL A 78 9.78 6.79 -5.10
CA VAL A 78 10.37 8.13 -5.04
C VAL A 78 9.84 9.00 -6.18
N ALA A 79 9.83 8.50 -7.42
CA ALA A 79 9.32 9.25 -8.57
C ALA A 79 7.82 9.59 -8.43
N VAL A 80 7.02 8.63 -7.95
CA VAL A 80 5.59 8.86 -7.62
C VAL A 80 5.46 9.94 -6.55
N ASN A 81 6.22 9.86 -5.46
CA ASN A 81 6.18 10.83 -4.38
C ASN A 81 6.54 12.25 -4.87
N SER A 82 7.62 12.37 -5.66
CA SER A 82 8.06 13.66 -6.19
C SER A 82 7.09 14.26 -7.21
N SER A 83 6.27 13.42 -7.85
CA SER A 83 5.27 13.83 -8.83
C SER A 83 3.87 14.00 -8.23
N MET A 84 3.72 13.76 -6.93
CA MET A 84 2.44 13.78 -6.24
C MET A 84 1.90 15.22 -6.13
N PRO A 85 0.65 15.49 -6.54
CA PRO A 85 0.06 16.81 -6.39
C PRO A 85 0.00 17.25 -4.93
N LYS A 86 0.06 18.57 -4.67
CA LYS A 86 0.15 19.13 -3.31
C LYS A 86 -1.04 18.74 -2.41
N ASP A 87 -2.24 18.68 -2.97
CA ASP A 87 -3.47 18.33 -2.24
C ASP A 87 -3.83 16.84 -2.35
N CYS A 88 -2.87 16.01 -2.78
CA CYS A 88 -3.06 14.56 -2.86
C CYS A 88 -2.71 13.92 -1.51
N ASN A 89 -3.41 12.84 -1.15
CA ASN A 89 -3.04 11.97 -0.03
C ASN A 89 -2.60 10.59 -0.53
N TRP A 90 -1.61 9.99 0.13
CA TRP A 90 -1.16 8.63 -0.20
C TRP A 90 -1.56 7.66 0.90
N TYR A 91 -2.26 6.60 0.52
CA TYR A 91 -2.66 5.48 1.35
C TYR A 91 -1.96 4.17 0.96
N HIS A 92 -1.72 3.29 1.92
CA HIS A 92 -1.20 1.96 1.69
C HIS A 92 -2.13 0.89 2.27
N TRP A 93 -2.44 -0.13 1.47
CA TRP A 93 -3.21 -1.30 1.85
C TRP A 93 -2.31 -2.55 1.82
N GLY A 94 -1.91 -2.96 3.02
CA GLY A 94 -1.18 -4.20 3.30
C GLY A 94 -2.02 -5.18 4.11
N ASP A 95 -1.47 -6.37 4.36
CA ASP A 95 -2.06 -7.33 5.30
C ASP A 95 -2.01 -6.78 6.73
N ILE A 96 -2.95 -7.20 7.58
CA ILE A 96 -2.91 -6.89 9.01
C ILE A 96 -2.07 -7.95 9.70
N ASP A 97 -0.76 -7.82 9.49
CA ASP A 97 0.25 -8.79 9.86
C ASP A 97 1.63 -8.09 10.01
N LEU A 98 2.65 -8.82 10.48
CA LEU A 98 4.00 -8.30 10.65
C LEU A 98 4.60 -7.76 9.34
N GLY A 99 4.37 -8.45 8.22
CA GLY A 99 4.85 -8.07 6.89
C GLY A 99 4.23 -6.76 6.41
N GLY A 100 2.90 -6.65 6.47
CA GLY A 100 2.17 -5.45 6.06
C GLY A 100 2.57 -4.21 6.86
N PHE A 101 2.70 -4.31 8.19
CA PHE A 101 3.20 -3.18 9.00
C PHE A 101 4.69 -2.87 8.75
N SER A 102 5.51 -3.88 8.46
CA SER A 102 6.92 -3.66 8.09
C SER A 102 7.03 -2.92 6.76
N MET A 103 6.15 -3.23 5.81
CA MET A 103 6.04 -2.55 4.51
C MET A 103 5.59 -1.09 4.69
N LEU A 104 4.50 -0.85 5.43
CA LEU A 104 4.03 0.51 5.75
C LEU A 104 5.14 1.34 6.40
N GLY A 105 5.78 0.79 7.43
CA GLY A 105 6.86 1.47 8.13
C GLY A 105 8.06 1.78 7.24
N ARG A 106 8.39 0.87 6.31
CA ARG A 106 9.45 1.09 5.32
C ARG A 106 9.10 2.19 4.33
N LEU A 107 7.87 2.20 3.80
CA LEU A 107 7.38 3.27 2.92
C LEU A 107 7.47 4.63 3.61
N ARG A 108 7.04 4.70 4.88
CA ARG A 108 7.10 5.95 5.64
C ARG A 108 8.50 6.45 5.91
N ARG A 109 9.41 5.54 6.26
CA ARG A 109 10.81 5.87 6.55
C ARG A 109 11.60 6.29 5.31
N GLU A 110 11.32 5.67 4.17
CA GLU A 110 12.17 5.80 2.98
C GLU A 110 11.56 6.63 1.84
N ILE A 111 10.24 6.82 1.82
CA ILE A 111 9.52 7.47 0.71
C ILE A 111 8.76 8.69 1.20
N ASN A 112 7.78 8.52 2.09
CA ASN A 112 6.93 9.62 2.56
C ASN A 112 6.33 9.29 3.94
N PRO A 113 6.68 10.03 5.00
CA PRO A 113 6.22 9.75 6.36
C PRO A 113 4.69 9.92 6.54
N HIS A 114 4.01 10.59 5.61
CA HIS A 114 2.57 10.86 5.65
C HIS A 114 1.72 9.84 4.87
N ILE A 115 2.26 8.66 4.54
CA ILE A 115 1.45 7.59 3.95
C ILE A 115 0.49 7.03 5.01
N PHE A 116 -0.81 6.99 4.72
CA PHE A 116 -1.84 6.53 5.65
C PHE A 116 -2.10 5.02 5.53
N PRO A 117 -2.38 4.30 6.63
CA PRO A 117 -2.81 2.91 6.57
C PRO A 117 -4.27 2.87 6.08
N TYR A 118 -4.54 2.18 4.98
CA TYR A 118 -5.88 1.97 4.46
C TYR A 118 -6.33 0.55 4.75
N ARG A 119 -7.45 0.42 5.48
CA ARG A 119 -8.02 -0.87 5.90
C ARG A 119 -7.03 -1.76 6.68
N MET A 120 -6.07 -1.16 7.38
CA MET A 120 -5.14 -1.85 8.28
C MET A 120 -5.43 -1.49 9.74
N SER A 121 -6.70 -1.59 10.15
CA SER A 121 -7.17 -1.15 11.46
C SER A 121 -7.74 -2.29 12.30
N LYS A 122 -7.88 -2.03 13.60
CA LYS A 122 -8.51 -2.95 14.55
C LYS A 122 -9.96 -3.27 14.14
N GLU A 123 -10.67 -2.30 13.59
CA GLU A 123 -12.07 -2.43 13.18
C GLU A 123 -12.21 -3.45 12.05
N GLU A 124 -11.22 -3.53 11.15
CA GLU A 124 -11.18 -4.55 10.11
C GLU A 124 -10.94 -5.95 10.72
N LEU A 125 -10.05 -6.09 11.73
CA LEU A 125 -9.89 -7.36 12.45
C LEU A 125 -11.19 -7.82 13.12
N ILE A 126 -11.96 -6.89 13.70
CA ILE A 126 -13.25 -7.20 14.33
C ILE A 126 -14.28 -7.59 13.27
N ARG A 127 -14.37 -6.83 12.17
CA ARG A 127 -15.32 -7.07 11.09
C ARG A 127 -15.11 -8.44 10.45
N TYR A 128 -13.85 -8.85 10.28
CA TYR A 128 -13.46 -10.10 9.63
C TYR A 128 -12.93 -11.15 10.63
N ASP A 129 -13.40 -11.13 11.88
CA ASP A 129 -12.90 -12.01 12.96
C ASP A 129 -12.93 -13.50 12.56
N GLN A 130 -14.01 -13.94 11.90
CA GLN A 130 -14.16 -15.32 11.42
C GLN A 130 -13.14 -15.75 10.35
N TYR A 131 -12.51 -14.79 9.66
CA TYR A 131 -11.51 -15.04 8.62
C TYR A 131 -10.08 -14.74 9.08
N CYS A 132 -9.91 -14.39 10.36
CA CYS A 132 -8.60 -14.13 10.93
C CYS A 132 -7.81 -15.43 11.13
N GLY A 133 -6.55 -15.42 10.71
CA GLY A 133 -5.59 -16.49 11.00
C GLY A 133 -5.03 -16.38 12.42
N LYS A 134 -4.72 -17.52 13.05
CA LYS A 134 -4.06 -17.54 14.36
C LYS A 134 -2.56 -17.21 14.24
N ILE A 135 -2.01 -16.59 15.28
CA ILE A 135 -0.55 -16.37 15.42
C ILE A 135 0.01 -17.07 16.66
N THR A 136 1.30 -17.43 16.60
CA THR A 136 2.04 -17.99 17.74
C THR A 136 2.49 -16.90 18.71
N GLU A 137 2.86 -17.28 19.94
CA GLU A 137 3.46 -16.31 20.88
C GLU A 137 4.76 -15.72 20.32
N SER A 138 5.60 -16.54 19.68
CA SER A 138 6.83 -16.07 19.03
C SER A 138 6.58 -15.05 17.92
N TYR A 139 5.42 -15.10 17.25
CA TYR A 139 4.99 -14.08 16.31
C TYR A 139 4.49 -12.82 17.03
N ALA A 140 3.72 -12.97 18.11
CA ALA A 140 3.29 -11.85 18.96
C ALA A 140 4.50 -11.07 19.53
N ASP A 141 5.58 -11.75 19.91
CA ASP A 141 6.82 -11.09 20.34
C ASP A 141 7.44 -10.22 19.25
N LYS A 142 7.39 -10.64 17.98
CA LYS A 142 7.83 -9.81 16.86
C LYS A 142 6.95 -8.56 16.70
N LEU A 143 5.64 -8.70 16.87
CA LEU A 143 4.70 -7.57 16.86
C LEU A 143 5.00 -6.58 18.00
N ARG A 144 5.26 -7.07 19.23
CA ARG A 144 5.63 -6.23 20.38
C ARG A 144 6.86 -5.36 20.07
N ARG A 145 7.85 -5.89 19.35
CA ARG A 145 9.08 -5.17 18.95
C ARG A 145 8.83 -4.03 17.96
N ILE A 146 7.79 -4.12 17.14
CA ILE A 146 7.49 -3.08 16.13
C ILE A 146 6.43 -2.08 16.56
N LYS A 147 5.53 -2.47 17.47
CA LYS A 147 4.36 -1.67 17.91
C LYS A 147 4.69 -0.22 18.29
N GLY A 148 5.85 0.01 18.91
CA GLY A 148 6.28 1.34 19.40
C GLY A 148 7.13 2.15 18.42
N LYS A 149 7.32 1.67 17.20
CA LYS A 149 8.16 2.36 16.22
C LYS A 149 7.47 3.63 15.70
N PRO A 150 8.17 4.77 15.59
CA PRO A 150 7.56 6.04 15.17
C PRO A 150 6.83 5.95 13.83
N GLU A 151 7.35 5.15 12.90
CA GLU A 151 6.77 5.02 11.56
C GLU A 151 5.43 4.26 11.52
N ILE A 152 5.00 3.61 12.59
CA ILE A 152 3.72 2.87 12.63
C ILE A 152 2.99 3.07 13.97
N ILE A 153 3.27 4.17 14.66
CA ILE A 153 2.73 4.43 16.00
C ILE A 153 1.20 4.58 16.00
N ASP A 154 0.64 5.11 14.91
CA ASP A 154 -0.79 5.20 14.66
C ASP A 154 -1.47 3.83 14.48
N CYS A 155 -0.71 2.79 14.14
CA CYS A 155 -1.19 1.40 14.05
C CYS A 155 -1.09 0.64 15.38
N ALA A 156 -0.58 1.24 16.46
CA ALA A 156 -0.28 0.55 17.71
C ALA A 156 -1.50 -0.12 18.35
N SER A 157 -2.70 0.48 18.22
CA SER A 157 -3.95 -0.08 18.73
C SER A 157 -4.36 -1.36 17.99
N CYS A 158 -4.18 -1.39 16.66
CA CYS A 158 -4.40 -2.57 15.82
C CYS A 158 -3.41 -3.69 16.19
N ILE A 159 -2.12 -3.35 16.28
CA ILE A 159 -1.07 -4.31 16.64
C ILE A 159 -1.29 -4.87 18.04
N GLN A 160 -1.72 -4.04 19.00
CA GLN A 160 -2.06 -4.52 20.35
C GLN A 160 -3.23 -5.51 20.30
N TYR A 161 -4.28 -5.21 19.53
CA TYR A 161 -5.43 -6.11 19.39
C TYR A 161 -5.03 -7.47 18.78
N MET A 162 -4.14 -7.47 17.78
CA MET A 162 -3.59 -8.71 17.21
C MET A 162 -2.88 -9.57 18.26
N ILE A 163 -2.07 -8.93 19.12
CA ILE A 163 -1.34 -9.61 20.20
C ILE A 163 -2.33 -10.20 21.21
N ASP A 164 -3.32 -9.43 21.66
CA ASP A 164 -4.28 -9.83 22.69
C ASP A 164 -5.16 -10.99 22.23
N LYS A 165 -5.60 -10.96 20.97
CA LYS A 165 -6.46 -11.99 20.37
C LYS A 165 -5.70 -13.12 19.70
N LYS A 166 -4.37 -12.99 19.56
CA LYS A 166 -3.50 -13.90 18.80
C LYS A 166 -4.01 -14.15 17.39
N ILE A 167 -4.27 -13.07 16.68
CA ILE A 167 -4.79 -13.08 15.29
C ILE A 167 -3.98 -12.21 14.32
N ARG A 168 -4.14 -12.51 13.04
CA ARG A 168 -3.72 -11.71 11.87
C ARG A 168 -4.79 -11.82 10.78
N LEU A 169 -4.78 -10.93 9.81
CA LEU A 169 -5.74 -10.94 8.71
C LEU A 169 -5.04 -10.66 7.37
N GLU A 170 -5.14 -11.62 6.45
CA GLU A 170 -4.68 -11.46 5.06
C GLU A 170 -5.65 -10.54 4.31
N GLN A 171 -5.15 -9.80 3.32
CA GLN A 171 -5.98 -8.95 2.47
C GLN A 171 -7.07 -9.72 1.72
N GLU A 172 -6.79 -10.91 1.20
CA GLU A 172 -7.77 -11.69 0.43
C GLU A 172 -8.98 -12.09 1.27
N SER A 173 -8.83 -12.26 2.58
CA SER A 173 -9.95 -12.51 3.49
C SER A 173 -10.99 -11.39 3.45
N MET A 174 -10.59 -10.16 3.08
CA MET A 174 -11.50 -9.02 2.97
C MET A 174 -12.40 -9.06 1.73
N LEU A 175 -12.16 -10.00 0.80
CA LEU A 175 -12.93 -10.23 -0.42
C LEU A 175 -14.04 -11.28 -0.25
N LEU A 176 -14.11 -11.95 0.91
CA LEU A 176 -15.01 -13.09 1.16
C LEU A 176 -16.41 -12.69 1.69
N MET A 177 -16.77 -11.41 1.62
CA MET A 177 -18.09 -10.90 2.02
C MET A 177 -18.88 -10.36 0.83
#